data_AF-A0A959KHI9-F1
#
_entry.id   AF-A0A959KHI9-F1
#
_cell.length_a   1.000
_cell.length_b   1.000
_cell.length_c   1.000
_cell.angle_alpha   90.00
_cell.angle_beta   90.00
_cell.angle_gamma   90.00
#
_symmetry.space_group_name_H-M   'P 1'
#
loop_
_entity.id
_entity.type
_entity.pdbx_description
1 polymer ?
#
loop_
_entity_poly.entity_id
_entity_poly.type
_entity_poly.pdbx_seq_one_letter_code
_entity_poly.pdbx_strand_id
1 'polypeptide(L)' 'FRSVFDYGVKETTMIGGLKHKLLLINSDYTPTDTAGLQQYCPQGYELFTISGVGHFPMVEKPDEFNRLMEKALGQL' A
#
# COMPACT_ATOMS: atom_id res chain seq x y z
N PHE A 1 -21.62 15.55 -1.28
CA PHE A 1 -21.43 14.65 -0.11
C PHE A 1 -21.74 13.17 -0.36
N ARG A 2 -22.62 12.80 -1.31
CA ARG A 2 -22.94 11.38 -1.61
C ARG A 2 -21.75 10.60 -2.22
N SER A 3 -20.93 11.25 -3.05
CA SER A 3 -19.86 10.56 -3.79
C SER A 3 -18.77 9.94 -2.92
N VAL A 4 -18.34 10.59 -1.83
CA VAL A 4 -17.22 10.10 -1.00
C VAL A 4 -17.58 8.79 -0.29
N PHE A 5 -18.82 8.66 0.19
CA PHE A 5 -19.31 7.42 0.81
C PHE A 5 -19.43 6.29 -0.22
N ASP A 6 -19.92 6.61 -1.43
CA ASP A 6 -20.01 5.62 -2.52
C ASP A 6 -18.61 5.09 -2.93
N TYR A 7 -17.57 5.93 -2.85
CA TYR A 7 -16.19 5.51 -3.11
C TYR A 7 -15.67 4.51 -2.06
N GLY A 8 -15.88 4.74 -0.76
CA GLY A 8 -15.39 3.84 0.29
C GLY A 8 -16.03 2.44 0.26
N VAL A 9 -17.33 2.36 -0.05
CA VAL A 9 -18.04 1.07 -0.20
C VAL A 9 -17.53 0.30 -1.42
N LYS A 10 -17.24 1.01 -2.51
CA LYS A 10 -16.69 0.41 -3.72
C LYS A 10 -15.26 -0.09 -3.51
N GLU A 11 -14.42 0.67 -2.80
CA GLU A 11 -13.02 0.32 -2.54
C GLU A 11 -12.89 -0.96 -1.71
N THR A 12 -13.61 -1.08 -0.59
CA THR A 12 -13.59 -2.29 0.26
C THR A 12 -14.04 -3.53 -0.51
N THR A 13 -15.06 -3.40 -1.35
CA THR A 13 -15.53 -4.50 -2.22
C THR A 13 -14.45 -4.91 -3.24
N MET A 14 -13.75 -3.94 -3.83
CA MET A 14 -12.70 -4.22 -4.81
C MET A 14 -11.45 -4.84 -4.18
N ILE A 15 -11.02 -4.35 -3.00
CA ILE A 15 -9.89 -4.91 -2.25
C ILE A 15 -10.20 -6.35 -1.83
N GLY A 16 -11.43 -6.63 -1.38
CA GLY A 16 -11.88 -7.99 -1.07
C GLY A 16 -11.85 -8.95 -2.26
N GLY A 17 -11.89 -8.42 -3.50
CA GLY A 17 -11.81 -9.20 -4.74
C GLY A 17 -10.39 -9.50 -5.23
N LEU A 18 -9.34 -8.98 -4.55
CA LEU A 18 -7.96 -9.24 -4.95
C LEU A 18 -7.59 -10.72 -4.78
N LYS A 19 -6.93 -11.27 -5.80
CA LYS A 19 -6.52 -12.69 -5.84
C LYS A 19 -5.09 -12.94 -5.37
N HIS A 20 -4.33 -11.87 -5.15
CA HIS A 20 -2.92 -11.93 -4.78
C HIS A 20 -2.68 -11.13 -3.51
N LYS A 21 -1.64 -11.51 -2.75
CA LYS A 21 -1.15 -10.75 -1.61
C LYS A 21 -0.78 -9.33 -2.06
N LEU A 22 -1.21 -8.33 -1.29
CA LEU A 22 -0.93 -6.93 -1.59
C LEU A 22 0.45 -6.55 -1.03
N LEU A 23 1.34 -6.05 -1.88
CA LEU A 23 2.65 -5.53 -1.47
C LEU A 23 2.63 -4.02 -1.61
N LEU A 24 2.89 -3.29 -0.51
CA LEU A 24 2.86 -1.84 -0.46
C LEU A 24 4.25 -1.29 -0.13
N ILE A 25 4.69 -0.28 -0.86
CA ILE A 25 5.89 0.50 -0.54
C ILE A 25 5.45 1.96 -0.44
N ASN A 26 5.27 2.44 0.78
CA ASN A 26 4.68 3.75 1.07
C ASN A 26 5.65 4.64 1.85
N SER A 27 5.42 5.94 1.81
CA SER A 27 6.05 6.87 2.76
C SER A 27 5.46 6.67 4.16
N ASP A 28 6.25 6.89 5.21
CA ASP A 28 5.75 6.99 6.59
C ASP A 28 5.24 8.39 6.97
N TYR A 29 5.35 9.38 6.07
CA TYR A 29 4.89 10.76 6.30
C TYR A 29 3.38 10.83 6.58
N THR A 30 2.60 10.00 5.88
CA THR A 30 1.18 9.76 6.20
C THR A 30 1.01 8.28 6.51
N PRO A 31 0.62 7.91 7.75
CA PRO A 31 0.47 6.52 8.12
C PRO A 31 -0.50 5.78 7.21
N THR A 32 -0.11 4.57 6.77
CA THR A 32 -1.00 3.67 6.03
C THR A 32 -2.03 3.07 6.99
N ASP A 33 -3.31 3.02 6.58
CA ASP A 33 -4.38 2.40 7.36
C ASP A 33 -4.27 0.86 7.36
N THR A 34 -3.46 0.36 8.28
CA THR A 34 -3.25 -1.08 8.49
C THR A 34 -4.48 -1.79 9.06
N ALA A 35 -5.36 -1.09 9.76
CA ALA A 35 -6.59 -1.66 10.31
C ALA A 35 -7.59 -1.97 9.17
N GLY A 36 -7.78 -1.04 8.24
CA GLY A 36 -8.56 -1.25 7.03
C GLY A 36 -8.01 -2.39 6.18
N LEU A 37 -6.69 -2.41 5.93
CA LEU A 37 -6.05 -3.50 5.19
C LEU A 37 -6.25 -4.86 5.86
N GLN A 38 -6.10 -4.94 7.18
CA GLN A 38 -6.31 -6.17 7.94
C GLN A 38 -7.76 -6.68 7.83
N GLN A 39 -8.73 -5.77 7.78
CA GLN A 39 -10.14 -6.10 7.73
C GLN A 39 -10.62 -6.51 6.33
N TYR A 40 -10.10 -5.88 5.27
CA TYR A 40 -10.66 -6.00 3.92
C TYR A 40 -9.75 -6.70 2.91
N CYS A 41 -8.50 -7.03 3.24
CA CYS A 41 -7.56 -7.71 2.33
C CYS A 41 -7.41 -9.20 2.67
N PRO A 42 -8.24 -10.11 2.10
CA PRO A 42 -8.28 -11.51 2.49
C PRO A 42 -7.00 -12.30 2.13
N GLN A 43 -6.28 -11.85 1.11
CA GLN A 43 -5.00 -12.47 0.71
C GLN A 43 -3.81 -11.98 1.53
N GLY A 44 -4.07 -11.14 2.53
CA GLY A 44 -3.06 -10.48 3.34
C GLY A 44 -2.32 -9.37 2.61
N TYR A 45 -1.51 -8.65 3.36
CA TYR A 45 -0.69 -7.56 2.85
C TYR A 45 0.70 -7.57 3.49
N GLU A 46 1.64 -6.89 2.86
CA GLU A 46 2.94 -6.55 3.43
C GLU A 46 3.24 -5.09 3.13
N LEU A 47 3.68 -4.36 4.16
CA LEU A 47 3.93 -2.94 4.09
C LEU A 47 5.42 -2.68 4.34
N PHE A 48 6.05 -2.08 3.35
CA PHE A 48 7.38 -1.49 3.45
C PHE A 48 7.22 0.03 3.54
N THR A 49 7.91 0.66 4.48
CA THR A 49 7.87 2.11 4.67
C THR A 49 9.21 2.74 4.35
N ILE A 50 9.19 3.88 3.66
CA ILE A 50 10.37 4.72 3.41
C ILE A 50 10.23 6.00 4.21
N SER A 51 11.23 6.26 5.06
CA SER A 51 11.26 7.47 5.89
C SER A 51 11.86 8.66 5.15
N GLY A 52 11.40 9.87 5.47
CA GLY A 52 11.98 11.12 4.97
C GLY A 52 11.71 11.38 3.48
N VAL A 53 10.58 10.91 2.97
CA VAL A 53 10.05 11.18 1.63
C VAL A 53 8.57 11.57 1.72
N GLY A 54 8.07 12.34 0.78
CA GLY A 54 6.68 12.73 0.68
C GLY A 54 5.84 11.73 -0.12
N HIS A 55 5.05 12.24 -1.05
CA HIS A 55 4.08 11.44 -1.80
C HIS A 55 4.71 10.57 -2.89
N PHE A 56 5.93 10.88 -3.33
CA PHE A 56 6.58 10.21 -4.47
C PHE A 56 7.89 9.51 -4.05
N PRO A 57 7.82 8.47 -3.20
CA PRO A 57 9.01 7.75 -2.70
C PRO A 57 9.94 7.26 -3.82
N MET A 58 9.37 6.85 -4.95
CA MET A 58 10.08 6.38 -6.13
C MET A 58 10.90 7.47 -6.86
N VAL A 59 10.54 8.75 -6.68
CA VAL A 59 11.27 9.90 -7.26
C VAL A 59 12.24 10.49 -6.25
N GLU A 60 11.82 10.56 -4.98
CA GLU A 60 12.57 11.22 -3.92
C GLU A 60 13.74 10.36 -3.42
N LYS A 61 13.56 9.03 -3.36
CA LYS A 61 14.59 8.05 -2.99
C LYS A 61 14.52 6.79 -3.87
N PRO A 62 14.84 6.90 -5.17
CA PRO A 62 14.70 5.80 -6.13
C PRO A 62 15.50 4.54 -5.73
N ASP A 63 16.72 4.71 -5.21
CA ASP A 63 17.58 3.57 -4.84
C ASP A 63 16.99 2.76 -3.67
N GLU A 64 16.48 3.45 -2.64
CA GLU A 64 15.83 2.81 -1.49
C GLU A 64 14.52 2.14 -1.90
N PHE A 65 13.73 2.80 -2.75
CA PHE A 65 12.50 2.24 -3.31
C PHE A 65 12.76 0.98 -4.12
N ASN A 66 13.73 1.01 -5.04
CA ASN A 66 14.06 -0.13 -5.90
C ASN A 66 14.55 -1.33 -5.07
N ARG A 67 15.38 -1.10 -4.06
CA ARG A 67 15.82 -2.17 -3.14
C ARG A 67 14.65 -2.81 -2.39
N LEU A 68 13.69 -2.01 -1.92
CA LEU A 68 12.49 -2.53 -1.26
C LEU A 68 11.58 -3.28 -2.24
N MET A 69 11.52 -2.84 -3.50
CA MET A 69 10.81 -3.53 -4.57
C MET A 69 11.42 -4.90 -4.86
N GLU A 70 12.74 -5.00 -5.01
CA GLU A 70 13.43 -6.29 -5.16
C GLU A 70 13.14 -7.23 -3.99
N LYS A 71 13.20 -6.73 -2.75
CA LYS A 71 12.85 -7.48 -1.55
C LYS A 71 11.38 -7.94 -1.58
N ALA A 72 10.45 -7.06 -1.95
CA ALA A 72 9.03 -7.38 -2.03
C ALA A 72 8.73 -8.47 -3.08
N LEU A 73 9.47 -8.46 -4.19
CA LEU A 73 9.38 -9.46 -5.25
C LEU A 73 10.13 -10.77 -4.93
N GLY A 74 10.81 -10.86 -3.78
CA GLY A 74 11.60 -12.02 -3.38
C GLY A 74 12.87 -12.20 -4.23
N GLN A 75 13.40 -11.11 -4.78
CA GLN A 75 14.61 -11.09 -5.61
C GLN A 75 15.87 -10.75 -4.78
N LEU A 76 15.72 -10.54 -3.47
CA LEU A 76 16.77 -10.19 -2.51
C LEU A 76 16.74 -11.10 -1.28
#